data_AF-A0A6A8LRR2-F1
#
_entry.id   AF-A0A6A8LRR2-F1
#
_cell.length_a   1.000
_cell.length_b   1.000
_cell.length_c   1.000
_cell.angle_alpha   90.00
_cell.angle_beta   90.00
_cell.angle_gamma   90.00
#
_symmetry.space_group_name_H-M   'P 1'
#
loop_
_entity.id
_entity.type
_entity.pdbx_description
1 polymer ?
#
loop_
_entity_poly.entity_id
_entity_poly.type
_entity_poly.pdbx_seq_one_letter_code
_entity_poly.pdbx_strand_id
1 'polypeptide(L)'
;GLQDLYKTNQEKLLPNVVYLHTANKDNTKMIKDKVKDLGYTGSMQEQMTEMFTKMLNIITWVLTAIAAVSLVVSAIMILVVLNISVVERTKEIGVLKALGARRKDIRRIFASEAFLIGITSGAIGVVVTYVLGFFI
;
A
#
# COMPACT_ATOMS: atom_id res chain seq x y z
N GLY A 1 -22.90 15.82 -52.20
CA GLY A 1 -22.07 17.04 -52.16
C GLY A 1 -21.12 17.11 -50.97
N LEU A 2 -20.25 16.10 -50.82
CA LEU A 2 -18.99 16.14 -50.04
C LEU A 2 -18.05 15.00 -50.55
N GLN A 3 -18.62 13.91 -51.07
CA GLN A 3 -17.88 12.84 -51.76
C GLN A 3 -17.39 13.25 -53.16
N ASP A 4 -18.10 14.16 -53.84
CA ASP A 4 -17.77 14.58 -55.21
C ASP A 4 -16.64 15.62 -55.27
N LEU A 5 -16.33 16.31 -54.17
CA LEU A 5 -15.25 17.30 -54.09
C LEU A 5 -13.87 16.68 -53.76
N TYR A 6 -13.76 15.34 -53.73
CA TYR A 6 -12.56 14.66 -53.24
C TYR A 6 -11.86 13.77 -54.27
N LYS A 7 -12.41 13.62 -55.48
CA LYS A 7 -11.70 12.94 -56.59
C LYS A 7 -10.62 13.80 -57.25
N THR A 8 -10.55 15.10 -56.95
CA THR A 8 -9.68 16.08 -57.63
C THR A 8 -8.36 16.36 -56.92
N ASN A 9 -8.24 16.07 -55.61
CA ASN A 9 -6.99 16.30 -54.88
C ASN A 9 -6.64 15.04 -54.10
N GLN A 10 -5.60 14.33 -54.54
CA GLN A 10 -5.03 13.10 -53.96
C GLN A 10 -4.48 13.32 -52.53
N GLU A 11 -5.27 13.87 -51.61
CA GLU A 11 -4.91 13.95 -50.20
C GLU A 11 -5.50 12.76 -49.46
N LYS A 12 -4.58 11.83 -49.17
CA LYS A 12 -4.79 10.62 -48.40
C LYS A 12 -5.21 11.05 -46.99
N LEU A 13 -6.49 10.90 -46.67
CA LEU A 13 -7.02 11.15 -45.34
C LEU A 13 -6.24 10.30 -44.33
N LEU A 14 -5.37 10.95 -43.55
CA LEU A 14 -4.85 10.39 -42.32
C LEU A 14 -5.99 10.49 -41.29
N PRO A 15 -6.48 9.38 -40.74
CA PRO A 15 -7.56 9.42 -39.77
C PRO A 15 -7.13 10.21 -38.51
N ASN A 16 -7.87 11.29 -38.20
CA ASN A 16 -7.55 12.18 -37.07
C ASN A 16 -8.00 11.62 -35.71
N VAL A 17 -8.90 10.63 -35.69
CA VAL A 17 -9.33 9.93 -34.46
C VAL A 17 -9.61 8.46 -34.77
N VAL A 18 -9.01 7.55 -34.00
CA VAL A 18 -9.21 6.11 -34.11
C VAL A 18 -9.75 5.61 -32.77
N TYR A 19 -10.99 5.14 -32.76
CA TYR A 19 -11.60 4.53 -31.58
C TYR A 19 -11.24 3.05 -31.53
N LEU A 20 -10.26 2.70 -30.70
CA LEU A 20 -9.82 1.32 -30.50
C LEU A 20 -10.66 0.67 -29.38
N HIS A 21 -11.57 -0.23 -29.75
CA HIS A 21 -12.26 -1.10 -28.80
C HIS A 21 -11.42 -2.37 -28.59
N THR A 22 -10.90 -2.57 -27.39
CA THR A 22 -10.18 -3.80 -27.02
C THR A 22 -11.05 -4.66 -26.11
N ALA A 23 -11.25 -5.93 -26.49
CA ALA A 23 -12.03 -6.89 -25.71
C ALA A 23 -11.25 -7.49 -24.52
N ASN A 24 -9.94 -7.21 -24.40
CA ASN A 24 -9.08 -7.86 -23.40
C ASN A 24 -8.16 -6.86 -22.65
N LYS A 25 -8.26 -6.82 -21.32
CA LYS A 25 -7.61 -5.85 -20.42
C LYS A 25 -6.08 -5.96 -20.42
N ASP A 26 -5.53 -7.15 -20.61
CA ASP A 26 -4.09 -7.41 -20.41
C ASP A 26 -3.21 -6.85 -21.52
N ASN A 27 -3.72 -6.81 -22.76
CA ASN A 27 -2.98 -6.27 -23.92
C ASN A 27 -3.18 -4.76 -24.11
N THR A 28 -3.99 -4.11 -23.27
CA THR A 28 -4.34 -2.68 -23.41
C THR A 28 -3.16 -1.76 -23.12
N LYS A 29 -2.27 -2.14 -22.18
CA LYS A 29 -1.05 -1.36 -21.87
C LYS A 29 -0.05 -1.35 -23.03
N MET A 30 0.18 -2.52 -23.63
CA MET A 30 1.17 -2.69 -24.70
C MET A 30 0.75 -1.97 -26.00
N ILE A 31 -0.55 -1.94 -26.29
CA ILE A 31 -1.09 -1.18 -27.43
C ILE A 31 -1.07 0.31 -27.12
N LYS A 32 -1.38 0.73 -25.90
CA LYS A 32 -1.33 2.14 -25.48
C LYS A 32 0.08 2.73 -25.54
N ASP A 33 1.10 1.97 -25.16
CA ASP A 33 2.50 2.38 -25.26
C ASP A 33 2.94 2.52 -26.73
N LYS A 34 2.60 1.56 -27.60
CA LYS A 34 2.88 1.66 -29.04
C LYS A 34 2.13 2.79 -29.74
N VAL A 35 0.90 3.09 -29.34
CA VAL A 35 0.07 4.17 -29.91
C VAL A 35 0.57 5.54 -29.45
N LYS A 36 1.11 5.63 -28.23
CA LYS A 36 1.75 6.83 -27.68
C LYS A 36 3.08 7.14 -28.36
N ASP A 37 3.89 6.12 -28.68
CA ASP A 37 5.11 6.26 -29.48
C ASP A 37 4.83 6.73 -30.91
N LEU A 38 3.66 6.42 -31.45
CA LEU A 38 3.19 6.88 -32.76
C LEU A 38 2.56 8.29 -32.73
N GLY A 39 2.60 8.98 -31.59
CA GLY A 39 2.12 10.36 -31.44
C GLY A 39 0.61 10.50 -31.19
N TYR A 40 -0.12 9.40 -30.98
CA TYR A 40 -1.54 9.43 -30.67
C TYR A 40 -1.75 9.46 -29.15
N THR A 41 -2.55 10.43 -28.69
CA THR A 41 -2.93 10.55 -27.28
C THR A 41 -4.28 9.87 -27.06
N GLY A 42 -4.46 9.29 -25.86
CA GLY A 42 -5.76 8.76 -25.44
C GLY A 42 -6.81 9.87 -25.42
N SER A 43 -8.09 9.50 -25.43
CA SER A 43 -9.18 10.49 -25.37
C SER A 43 -9.00 11.45 -24.17
N MET A 44 -9.51 12.68 -24.26
CA MET A 44 -9.39 13.68 -23.19
C MET A 44 -9.90 13.14 -21.82
N GLN A 45 -10.95 12.32 -21.86
CA GLN A 45 -11.49 11.63 -20.68
C GLN A 45 -10.50 10.63 -20.05
N GLU A 46 -9.75 9.91 -20.88
CA GLU A 46 -8.75 8.94 -20.42
C GLU A 46 -7.51 9.63 -19.86
N GLN A 47 -7.06 10.72 -20.47
CA GLN A 47 -5.94 11.53 -19.97
C GLN A 47 -6.26 12.13 -18.59
N MET A 48 -7.48 12.65 -18.41
CA MET A 48 -7.96 13.16 -17.13
C MET A 48 -7.98 12.06 -16.05
N THR A 49 -8.50 10.87 -16.39
CA THR A 49 -8.55 9.73 -15.47
C THR A 49 -7.14 9.24 -15.11
N GLU A 50 -6.21 9.20 -16.07
CA GLU A 50 -4.82 8.81 -15.83
C GLU A 50 -4.10 9.81 -14.92
N MET A 51 -4.38 11.11 -15.06
CA MET A 51 -3.84 12.16 -14.19
C MET A 51 -4.34 11.99 -12.73
N PHE A 52 -5.65 11.81 -12.54
CA PHE A 52 -6.21 11.55 -11.20
C PHE A 52 -5.65 10.28 -10.57
N THR A 53 -5.54 9.20 -11.36
CA THR A 53 -4.99 7.93 -10.89
C THR A 53 -3.52 8.09 -10.48
N LYS A 54 -2.72 8.83 -11.25
CA LYS A 54 -1.33 9.15 -10.89
C LYS A 54 -1.25 9.94 -9.59
N MET A 55 -2.10 10.95 -9.41
CA MET A 55 -2.15 11.74 -8.18
C MET A 55 -2.52 10.88 -6.96
N LEU A 56 -3.57 10.05 -7.06
CA LEU A 56 -3.96 9.13 -5.99
C LEU A 56 -2.86 8.11 -5.68
N ASN A 57 -2.16 7.60 -6.69
CA ASN A 57 -1.03 6.70 -6.50
C ASN A 57 0.11 7.38 -5.72
N ILE A 58 0.46 8.63 -6.06
CA ILE A 58 1.49 9.38 -5.33
C ILE A 58 1.09 9.56 -3.87
N ILE A 59 -0.15 9.98 -3.59
CA ILE A 59 -0.65 10.15 -2.23
C ILE A 59 -0.60 8.82 -1.47
N THR A 60 -1.06 7.72 -2.08
CA THR A 60 -1.04 6.38 -1.50
C THR A 60 0.38 5.95 -1.15
N TRP A 61 1.35 6.17 -2.05
CA TRP A 61 2.76 5.84 -1.80
C TRP A 61 3.34 6.63 -0.63
N VAL A 62 3.03 7.93 -0.53
CA VAL A 62 3.48 8.77 0.59
C VAL A 62 2.89 8.30 1.91
N LEU A 63 1.57 8.05 1.96
CA LEU A 63 0.90 7.55 3.17
C LEU A 63 1.43 6.18 3.58
N THR A 64 1.67 5.30 2.61
CA THR A 64 2.25 3.97 2.85
C THR A 64 3.66 4.08 3.42
N ALA A 65 4.48 5.00 2.91
CA ALA A 65 5.82 5.25 3.44
C ALA A 65 5.78 5.73 4.90
N ILE A 66 4.88 6.66 5.23
CA ILE A 66 4.70 7.14 6.62
C ILE A 66 4.20 6.01 7.53
N ALA A 67 3.27 5.20 7.06
CA ALA A 67 2.76 4.04 7.80
C ALA A 67 3.88 3.01 8.08
N ALA A 68 4.73 2.73 7.08
CA ALA A 68 5.86 1.82 7.23
C ALA A 68 6.87 2.32 8.29
N VAL A 69 7.23 3.61 8.25
CA VAL A 69 8.11 4.20 9.28
C VAL A 69 7.47 4.12 10.66
N SER A 70 6.19 4.43 10.77
CA SER A 70 5.45 4.38 12.04
C SER A 70 5.43 2.96 12.63
N LEU A 71 5.30 1.94 11.78
CA LEU A 71 5.36 0.53 12.19
C LEU A 71 6.73 0.16 12.76
N VAL A 72 7.83 0.61 12.12
CA VAL A 72 9.19 0.39 12.62
C VAL A 72 9.40 1.09 13.96
N VAL A 73 8.99 2.35 14.08
CA VAL A 73 9.11 3.12 15.34
C VAL A 73 8.32 2.45 16.47
N SER A 74 7.10 1.99 16.19
CA SER A 74 6.26 1.27 17.16
C SER A 74 6.93 -0.03 17.63
N ALA A 75 7.51 -0.81 16.71
CA ALA A 75 8.22 -2.03 17.06
C ALA A 75 9.43 -1.76 17.98
N ILE A 76 10.21 -0.71 17.69
CA ILE A 76 11.33 -0.29 18.54
C ILE A 76 10.84 0.14 19.92
N MET A 77 9.72 0.88 19.99
CA MET A 77 9.14 1.31 21.26
C MET A 77 8.75 0.13 22.14
N ILE A 78 8.11 -0.90 21.56
CA ILE A 78 7.76 -2.13 22.28
C ILE A 78 9.04 -2.83 22.81
N LEU A 79 10.11 -2.89 22.01
CA LEU A 79 11.39 -3.47 22.46
C LEU A 79 11.97 -2.71 23.66
N VAL A 80 11.90 -1.37 23.66
CA VAL A 80 12.39 -0.55 24.78
C VAL A 80 11.60 -0.83 26.05
N VAL A 81 10.27 -0.85 25.98
CA VAL A 81 9.41 -1.13 27.13
C VAL A 81 9.66 -2.54 27.69
N LEU A 82 9.77 -3.55 26.81
CA LEU A 82 10.08 -4.92 27.24
C LEU A 82 11.45 -5.02 27.90
N ASN A 83 12.46 -4.31 27.40
CA ASN A 83 13.78 -4.26 28.04
C ASN A 83 13.70 -3.68 29.46
N ILE A 84 12.95 -2.60 29.66
CA ILE A 84 12.77 -2.00 30.99
C ILE A 84 12.07 -3.00 31.94
N SER A 85 10.97 -3.63 31.50
CA SER A 85 10.24 -4.65 32.28
C SER A 85 11.16 -5.82 32.69
N VAL A 86 12.02 -6.28 31.78
CA VAL A 86 13.00 -7.33 32.06
C VAL A 86 13.97 -6.89 33.15
N VAL A 87 14.54 -5.68 33.06
CA VAL A 87 15.52 -5.16 34.03
C VAL A 87 14.91 -5.06 35.42
N GLU A 88 13.68 -4.54 35.55
CA GLU A 88 12.97 -4.45 36.82
C GLU A 88 12.72 -5.82 37.44
N ARG A 89 12.28 -6.80 36.63
CA ARG A 89 11.99 -8.17 37.07
C ARG A 89 13.23 -9.08 37.12
N THR A 90 14.41 -8.58 36.78
CA THR A 90 15.65 -9.38 36.78
C THR A 90 15.97 -9.91 38.18
N LYS A 91 15.64 -9.16 39.24
CA LYS A 91 15.80 -9.61 40.64
C LYS A 91 14.92 -10.83 40.94
N GLU A 92 13.67 -10.83 40.50
CA GLU A 92 12.73 -11.94 40.67
C GLU A 92 13.18 -13.18 39.88
N ILE A 93 13.64 -12.97 38.64
CA ILE A 93 14.18 -14.03 37.78
C ILE A 93 15.45 -14.66 38.38
N GLY A 94 16.26 -13.88 39.09
CA GLY A 94 17.41 -14.36 39.85
C GLY A 94 17.02 -15.36 40.93
N VAL A 95 15.95 -15.07 41.68
CA VAL A 95 15.39 -15.95 42.71
C VAL A 95 14.78 -17.22 42.09
N LEU A 96 13.99 -17.08 41.02
CA LEU A 96 13.44 -18.21 40.27
C LEU A 96 14.51 -19.14 39.71
N LYS A 97 15.61 -18.58 39.21
CA LYS A 97 16.73 -19.37 38.68
C LYS A 97 17.51 -20.08 39.79
N ALA A 98 17.62 -19.49 40.98
CA ALA A 98 18.17 -20.16 42.16
C ALA A 98 17.30 -21.33 42.64
N LEU A 99 15.98 -21.26 42.43
CA LEU A 99 15.02 -22.35 42.65
C LEU A 99 14.99 -23.41 41.53
N GLY A 100 15.86 -23.28 40.51
CA GLY A 100 16.01 -24.28 39.44
C GLY A 100 15.24 -24.00 38.15
N ALA A 101 14.66 -22.80 37.98
CA ALA A 101 13.98 -22.44 36.73
C ALA A 101 14.94 -22.44 35.53
N ARG A 102 14.53 -23.05 34.41
CA ARG A 102 15.37 -23.16 33.21
C ARG A 102 15.27 -21.89 32.36
N ARG A 103 16.33 -21.59 31.59
CA ARG A 103 16.38 -20.42 30.67
C ARG A 103 15.24 -20.42 29.64
N LYS A 104 14.73 -21.60 29.26
CA LYS A 104 13.61 -21.75 28.30
C LYS A 104 12.29 -21.24 28.86
N ASP A 105 12.06 -21.40 30.15
CA ASP A 105 10.81 -20.99 30.82
C ASP A 105 10.74 -19.47 30.89
N ILE A 106 11.86 -18.84 31.28
CA ILE A 106 12.02 -17.38 31.29
C ILE A 106 11.77 -16.79 29.89
N ARG A 107 12.35 -17.39 28.84
CA ARG A 107 12.13 -16.93 27.45
C ARG A 107 10.66 -17.05 27.02
N ARG A 108 9.96 -18.12 27.44
CA ARG A 108 8.54 -18.31 27.13
C ARG A 108 7.66 -17.26 27.82
N ILE A 109 7.98 -16.89 29.05
CA ILE A 109 7.25 -15.83 29.77
C ILE A 109 7.36 -14.51 28.99
N PHE A 110 8.56 -14.08 28.63
CA PHE A 110 8.74 -12.84 27.87
C PHE A 110 8.10 -12.89 26.47
N ALA A 111 8.19 -14.03 25.78
CA ALA A 111 7.50 -14.21 24.51
C ALA A 111 5.98 -14.10 24.67
N SER A 112 5.41 -14.64 25.76
CA SER A 112 3.98 -14.53 26.05
C SER A 112 3.57 -13.10 26.40
N GLU A 113 4.41 -12.35 27.13
CA GLU A 113 4.17 -10.94 27.46
C GLU A 113 4.15 -10.09 26.19
N ALA A 114 5.15 -10.24 25.33
CA ALA A 114 5.21 -9.57 24.03
C ALA A 114 4.01 -9.92 23.14
N PHE A 115 3.62 -11.20 23.11
CA PHE A 115 2.47 -11.67 22.35
C PHE A 115 1.14 -11.07 22.85
N LEU A 116 0.95 -11.00 24.17
CA LEU A 116 -0.22 -10.37 24.78
C LEU A 116 -0.30 -8.88 24.46
N ILE A 117 0.81 -8.15 24.54
CA ILE A 117 0.88 -6.73 24.16
C ILE A 117 0.55 -6.56 22.67
N GLY A 118 1.08 -7.43 21.81
CA GLY A 118 0.79 -7.41 20.38
C GLY A 118 -0.68 -7.67 20.05
N ILE A 119 -1.29 -8.70 20.63
CA ILE A 119 -2.71 -9.00 20.42
C ILE A 119 -3.61 -7.88 20.96
N THR A 120 -3.35 -7.41 22.18
CA THR A 120 -4.19 -6.37 22.79
C THR A 120 -4.10 -5.05 22.03
N SER A 121 -2.90 -4.62 21.61
CA SER A 121 -2.74 -3.42 20.78
C SER A 121 -3.42 -3.55 19.41
N GLY A 122 -3.26 -4.69 18.73
CA GLY A 122 -3.92 -4.96 17.46
C GLY A 122 -5.44 -4.99 17.57
N ALA A 123 -5.97 -5.69 18.58
CA ALA A 123 -7.41 -5.76 18.84
C ALA A 123 -8.00 -4.38 19.15
N ILE A 124 -7.34 -3.60 20.02
CA ILE A 124 -7.75 -2.22 20.34
C ILE A 124 -7.71 -1.35 19.09
N GLY A 125 -6.65 -1.46 18.28
CA GLY A 125 -6.52 -0.71 17.03
C GLY A 125 -7.69 -0.96 16.07
N VAL A 126 -8.02 -2.23 15.81
CA VAL A 126 -9.14 -2.62 14.93
C VAL A 126 -10.47 -2.12 15.47
N VAL A 127 -10.72 -2.28 16.77
CA VAL A 127 -11.97 -1.83 17.41
C VAL A 127 -12.11 -0.32 17.28
N VAL A 128 -11.06 0.45 17.57
CA VAL A 128 -11.07 1.91 17.46
C VAL A 128 -11.29 2.35 16.02
N THR A 129 -10.62 1.74 15.04
CA THR A 129 -10.83 2.04 13.62
C THR A 129 -12.27 1.78 13.19
N TYR A 130 -12.86 0.66 13.60
CA TYR A 130 -14.24 0.33 13.25
C TYR A 130 -15.25 1.31 13.88
N VAL A 131 -15.06 1.65 15.15
CA VAL A 131 -15.93 2.61 15.85
C VAL A 131 -15.84 3.99 15.21
N LEU A 132 -14.64 4.49 14.93
CA LEU A 132 -14.46 5.78 14.27
C LEU A 132 -15.03 5.77 12.85
N GLY A 133 -14.84 4.69 12.10
CA GLY A 133 -15.40 4.54 10.75
C GLY A 133 -16.92 4.40 10.73
N PHE A 134 -17.55 3.94 11.81
CA PHE A 134 -19.00 3.94 11.96
C PHE A 134 -19.57 5.34 12.27
N PHE A 135 -18.80 6.17 12.96
CA PHE A 135 -19.20 7.54 13.34
C PHE A 135 -19.02 8.59 12.23
N ILE A 136 -18.15 8.32 11.26
CA ILE A 136 -17.83 9.21 10.12
C ILE A 136 -18.76 8.91 8.93
#